data_AF-A0A7V4F4N3-F1
#
_entry.id   AF-A0A7V4F4N3-F1
#
_cell.length_a   1.000
_cell.length_b   1.000
_cell.length_c   1.000
_cell.angle_alpha   90.00
_cell.angle_beta   90.00
_cell.angle_gamma   90.00
#
_symmetry.space_group_name_H-M   'P 1'
#
loop_
_entity.id
_entity.type
_entity.pdbx_description
1 polymer ?
#
loop_
_entity_poly.entity_id
_entity_poly.type
_entity_poly.pdbx_seq_one_letter_code
_entity_poly.pdbx_strand_id
1 'polypeptide(L)'
;MKNKLAHIKRFALLPLSFLYGIGVWVRNIMFDLSILPSKEYDIPVISVGNLTAGGTGKTPHVEYLVRLLSKNFVVATLSRGYKRKTKGFFLAHTNSTADQVG
;
A
#
# COMPACT_ATOMS: atom_id res chain seq x y z
N MET A 1 -13.90 11.16 -31.24
CA MET A 1 -12.42 11.22 -31.38
C MET A 1 -11.63 10.87 -30.10
N LYS A 2 -12.08 11.23 -28.89
CA LYS A 2 -11.35 10.95 -27.62
C LYS A 2 -11.16 9.46 -27.30
N ASN A 3 -12.11 8.59 -27.64
CA ASN A 3 -12.05 7.16 -27.28
C ASN A 3 -11.04 6.36 -28.11
N LYS A 4 -10.83 6.69 -29.39
CA LYS A 4 -9.89 5.98 -30.29
C LYS A 4 -8.44 6.15 -29.83
N LEU A 5 -8.10 7.34 -29.33
CA LEU A 5 -6.76 7.67 -28.79
C LEU A 5 -6.49 6.94 -27.46
N ALA A 6 -7.52 6.75 -26.63
CA ALA A 6 -7.40 5.99 -25.38
C ALA A 6 -7.14 4.49 -25.63
N HIS A 7 -7.79 3.91 -26.65
CA HIS A 7 -7.54 2.52 -27.05
C HIS A 7 -6.12 2.31 -27.57
N ILE A 8 -5.62 3.18 -28.45
CA ILE A 8 -4.25 3.09 -28.99
C ILE A 8 -3.21 3.19 -27.86
N LYS A 9 -3.39 4.12 -26.91
CA LYS A 9 -2.51 4.25 -25.73
C LYS A 9 -2.54 3.02 -24.83
N ARG A 10 -3.72 2.40 -24.65
CA ARG A 10 -3.86 1.19 -23.85
C ARG A 10 -3.12 0.00 -24.47
N PHE A 11 -3.22 -0.17 -25.79
CA PHE A 11 -2.49 -1.20 -26.52
C PHE A 11 -0.96 -1.01 -26.44
N ALA A 12 -0.46 0.22 -26.53
CA ALA A 12 0.96 0.51 -26.37
C ALA A 12 1.50 0.19 -24.95
N LEU A 13 0.65 0.28 -23.92
CA LEU A 13 1.02 -0.02 -22.53
C LEU A 13 0.90 -1.52 -22.18
N LEU A 14 0.26 -2.35 -23.03
CA LEU A 14 0.15 -3.79 -22.81
C LEU A 14 1.51 -4.51 -22.67
N PRO A 15 2.51 -4.31 -23.56
CA PRO A 15 3.81 -4.96 -23.38
C PRO A 15 4.47 -4.56 -22.06
N LEU A 16 4.38 -3.29 -21.66
CA LEU A 16 4.90 -2.82 -20.38
C LEU A 16 4.15 -3.44 -19.19
N SER A 17 2.82 -3.57 -19.30
CA SER A 17 2.00 -4.25 -18.28
C SER A 17 2.36 -5.73 -18.15
N PHE A 18 2.67 -6.41 -19.25
CA PHE A 18 3.06 -7.82 -19.22
C PHE A 18 4.42 -8.00 -18.53
N LEU A 19 5.41 -7.15 -18.88
CA LEU A 19 6.71 -7.14 -18.22
C LEU A 19 6.60 -6.84 -16.72
N TYR A 20 5.78 -5.84 -16.35
CA TYR A 20 5.48 -5.56 -14.94
C TYR A 20 4.84 -6.76 -14.24
N GLY A 21 3.88 -7.42 -14.91
CA GLY A 21 3.21 -8.63 -14.41
C GLY A 21 4.18 -9.77 -14.14
N ILE A 22 5.11 -10.06 -15.06
CA ILE A 22 6.17 -11.07 -14.86
C ILE A 22 7.02 -10.70 -13.64
N GLY A 23 7.44 -9.44 -13.53
CA GLY A 23 8.25 -8.99 -12.39
C GLY A 23 7.54 -9.18 -11.04
N VAL A 24 6.26 -8.83 -10.96
CA VAL A 24 5.44 -9.05 -9.75
C VAL A 24 5.24 -10.54 -9.47
N TRP A 25 5.00 -11.34 -10.50
CA TRP A 25 4.82 -12.79 -10.37
C TRP A 25 6.08 -13.47 -9.82
N VAL A 26 7.25 -13.19 -10.40
CA VAL A 26 8.55 -13.70 -9.90
C VAL A 26 8.79 -13.24 -8.46
N ARG A 27 8.51 -11.97 -8.14
CA ARG A 27 8.63 -11.44 -6.78
C ARG A 27 7.75 -12.19 -5.79
N ASN A 28 6.51 -12.51 -6.14
CA ASN A 28 5.60 -13.25 -5.27
C ASN A 28 6.06 -14.69 -5.05
N ILE A 29 6.50 -15.39 -6.10
CA ILE A 29 7.08 -16.73 -5.98
C ILE A 29 8.28 -16.73 -5.03
N MET A 30 9.15 -15.72 -5.10
CA MET A 30 10.29 -15.64 -4.18
C MET A 30 9.87 -15.46 -2.71
N PHE A 31 8.72 -14.84 -2.43
CA PHE A 31 8.16 -14.81 -1.07
C PHE A 31 7.52 -16.15 -0.69
N ASP A 32 6.77 -16.77 -1.60
CA ASP A 32 6.11 -18.07 -1.36
C ASP A 32 7.14 -19.18 -1.09
N LEU A 33 8.29 -19.13 -1.78
CA LEU A 33 9.43 -20.03 -1.58
C LEU A 33 10.34 -19.61 -0.41
N SER A 34 9.98 -18.58 0.36
CA SER A 34 10.77 -18.05 1.49
C SER A 34 12.21 -17.63 1.13
N ILE A 35 12.46 -17.28 -0.14
CA ILE A 35 13.76 -16.79 -0.63
C ILE A 35 13.96 -15.33 -0.20
N LEU A 36 12.89 -14.52 -0.25
CA LEU A 36 12.92 -13.15 0.24
C LEU A 36 12.63 -13.10 1.75
N PRO A 37 13.34 -12.25 2.50
CA PRO A 37 13.17 -12.18 3.95
C PRO A 37 11.79 -11.66 4.33
N SER A 38 11.10 -12.40 5.20
CA SER A 38 9.91 -11.96 5.93
C SER A 38 10.29 -11.63 7.38
N LYS A 39 9.50 -10.78 8.03
CA LYS A 39 9.63 -10.50 9.46
C LYS A 39 8.30 -10.78 10.14
N GLU A 40 8.37 -11.53 11.22
CA GLU A 40 7.26 -11.81 12.10
C GLU A 40 7.43 -11.03 13.40
N TYR A 41 6.31 -10.77 14.08
CA TYR A 41 6.27 -10.02 15.32
C TYR A 41 5.37 -10.76 16.30
N ASP A 42 5.68 -10.67 17.60
CA ASP A 42 4.89 -11.30 18.67
C ASP A 42 3.54 -10.60 18.95
N ILE A 43 3.22 -9.56 18.18
CA ILE A 43 1.96 -8.82 18.26
C ILE A 43 1.09 -9.13 17.03
N PRO A 44 -0.25 -9.17 17.19
CA PRO A 44 -1.15 -9.36 16.06
C PRO A 44 -1.06 -8.18 15.08
N VAL A 45 -0.80 -8.48 13.81
CA VAL A 45 -0.68 -7.48 12.73
C VAL A 45 -1.80 -7.68 11.71
N ILE A 46 -2.53 -6.60 11.41
CA ILE A 46 -3.55 -6.58 10.36
C ILE A 46 -3.05 -5.72 9.21
N SER A 47 -2.90 -6.32 8.02
CA SER A 47 -2.51 -5.62 6.81
C SER A 47 -3.74 -5.25 5.97
N VAL A 48 -3.92 -3.96 5.68
CA VAL A 48 -5.02 -3.46 4.84
C VAL A 48 -4.48 -2.99 3.49
N GLY A 49 -4.79 -3.73 2.43
CA GLY A 49 -4.30 -3.48 1.07
C GLY A 49 -5.42 -3.43 0.02
N ASN A 50 -5.02 -3.17 -1.23
CA ASN A 50 -5.90 -3.34 -2.39
C ASN A 50 -5.07 -3.78 -3.60
N LEU A 51 -5.70 -4.49 -4.55
CA LEU A 51 -5.07 -4.94 -5.79
C LEU A 51 -4.96 -3.81 -6.83
N THR A 52 -5.88 -2.85 -6.81
CA THR A 52 -5.95 -1.75 -7.78
C THR A 52 -5.37 -0.46 -7.19
N ALA A 53 -4.63 0.29 -8.01
CA ALA A 53 -4.19 1.64 -7.68
C ALA A 53 -5.36 2.64 -7.77
N GLY A 54 -5.48 3.54 -6.80
CA GLY A 54 -6.53 4.56 -6.75
C GLY A 54 -7.23 4.68 -5.39
N GLY A 55 -8.31 5.46 -5.36
CA GLY A 55 -9.14 5.68 -4.18
C GLY A 55 -10.02 4.47 -3.88
N THR A 56 -9.46 3.47 -3.19
CA THR A 56 -10.08 2.15 -3.04
C THR A 56 -10.61 1.91 -1.63
N GLY A 57 -11.04 2.97 -0.94
CA GLY A 57 -11.66 2.88 0.38
C GLY A 57 -10.75 2.41 1.53
N LYS A 58 -9.42 2.30 1.33
CA LYS A 58 -8.48 1.85 2.37
C LYS A 58 -8.56 2.72 3.62
N THR A 59 -8.57 4.05 3.48
CA THR A 59 -8.60 4.98 4.62
C THR A 59 -9.87 4.84 5.47
N PRO A 60 -11.09 4.89 4.90
CA PRO A 60 -12.31 4.61 5.67
C PRO A 60 -12.32 3.21 6.32
N HIS A 61 -11.79 2.19 5.64
CA HIS A 61 -11.74 0.84 6.18
C HIS A 61 -10.78 0.72 7.38
N VAL A 62 -9.61 1.35 7.30
CA VAL A 62 -8.66 1.42 8.42
C VAL A 62 -9.29 2.17 9.60
N GLU A 63 -9.96 3.29 9.36
CA GLU A 63 -10.64 4.04 10.43
C GLU A 63 -11.70 3.19 11.14
N TYR A 64 -12.48 2.43 10.38
CA TYR A 64 -13.46 1.48 10.92
C TYR A 64 -12.80 0.42 11.80
N LEU A 65 -11.71 -0.21 11.34
CA LEU A 65 -10.98 -1.21 12.12
C LEU A 65 -10.40 -0.63 13.41
N VAL A 66 -9.82 0.57 13.35
CA VAL A 66 -9.31 1.26 14.55
C VAL A 66 -10.42 1.49 15.56
N ARG A 67 -11.59 2.00 15.14
CA ARG A 67 -12.75 2.24 16.03
C ARG A 67 -13.31 0.95 16.62
N LEU A 68 -13.26 -0.16 15.87
CA LEU A 68 -13.74 -1.46 16.33
C LEU A 68 -12.79 -2.06 17.38
N LEU A 69 -11.48 -2.03 17.12
CA LEU A 69 -10.47 -2.71 17.92
C LEU A 69 -10.00 -1.88 19.12
N SER A 70 -10.04 -0.55 19.05
CA SER A 70 -9.62 0.33 20.15
C SER A 70 -10.43 0.18 21.43
N LYS A 71 -11.61 -0.46 21.35
CA LYS A 71 -12.43 -0.79 22.53
C LYS A 71 -11.79 -1.85 23.43
N ASN A 72 -11.00 -2.75 22.85
CA ASN A 72 -10.47 -3.93 23.54
C ASN A 72 -8.93 -4.03 23.47
N PHE A 73 -8.28 -3.27 22.58
CA PHE A 73 -6.84 -3.36 22.32
C PHE A 73 -6.18 -1.98 22.24
N VAL A 74 -4.90 -1.91 22.58
CA VAL A 74 -4.05 -0.75 22.25
C VAL A 74 -3.67 -0.85 20.78
N VAL A 75 -4.24 0.01 19.96
CA VAL A 75 -4.07 -0.03 18.50
C VAL A 75 -3.04 1.01 18.06
N ALA A 76 -2.10 0.59 17.21
CA ALA A 76 -1.21 1.48 16.49
C ALA A 76 -1.42 1.29 14.97
N THR A 77 -1.38 2.38 14.22
CA THR A 77 -1.44 2.34 12.75
C THR A 77 -0.08 2.67 12.15
N LEU A 78 0.31 1.90 11.14
CA LEU A 78 1.51 2.16 10.36
C LEU A 78 1.11 2.55 8.95
N SER A 79 1.58 3.72 8.51
CA SER A 79 1.38 4.21 7.14
C SER A 79 2.73 4.31 6.42
N ARG A 80 2.68 4.28 5.08
CA ARG A 80 3.89 4.49 4.26
C ARG A 80 4.38 5.93 4.30
N GLY A 81 3.50 6.89 4.62
CA GLY A 81 3.74 8.32 4.49
C GLY A 81 4.11 8.74 3.07
N TYR A 82 3.24 8.41 2.12
CA TYR A 82 3.48 8.66 0.70
C TYR A 82 3.61 10.18 0.44
N LYS A 83 4.65 10.59 -0.29
CA LYS A 83 5.00 12.00 -0.60
C LYS A 83 5.47 12.88 0.57
N ARG A 84 5.66 12.35 1.78
CA ARG A 84 6.29 13.13 2.87
C ARG A 84 7.74 13.50 2.53
N LYS A 85 8.23 14.60 3.09
CA LYS A 85 9.61 15.10 2.94
C LYS A 85 10.59 14.49 3.92
N THR A 86 10.09 13.97 5.06
CA THR A 86 10.92 13.28 6.06
C THR A 86 11.39 11.91 5.54
N LYS A 87 12.47 11.36 6.11
CA LYS A 87 13.04 10.06 5.75
C LYS A 87 13.13 9.14 6.98
N GLY A 88 13.20 7.83 6.75
CA GLY A 88 13.28 6.85 7.84
C GLY A 88 11.98 6.74 8.65
N PHE A 89 12.04 6.09 9.81
CA PHE A 89 10.90 6.02 10.73
C PHE A 89 10.53 7.43 11.24
N PHE A 90 9.23 7.72 11.28
CA PHE A 90 8.71 8.98 11.80
C PHE A 90 7.45 8.68 12.62
N LEU A 91 7.46 9.09 13.89
CA LEU A 91 6.29 8.99 14.75
C LEU A 91 5.41 10.22 14.54
N ALA A 92 4.18 10.00 14.09
CA ALA A 92 3.23 11.09 13.88
C ALA A 92 2.70 11.60 15.21
N HIS A 93 2.77 12.92 15.40
CA HIS A 93 2.20 13.64 16.53
C HIS A 93 1.04 14.53 16.06
N THR A 94 0.20 15.00 16.99
CA THR A 94 -0.94 15.87 16.68
C THR A 94 -0.55 17.21 16.04
N ASN A 95 0.70 17.65 16.24
CA ASN A 95 1.28 18.86 15.64
C ASN A 95 2.11 18.57 14.36
N SER A 96 2.16 17.32 13.90
CA SER A 96 2.87 16.97 12.68
C SER A 96 2.14 17.50 11.45
N THR A 97 2.88 18.04 10.50
CA THR A 97 2.32 18.61 9.27
C THR A 97 2.18 17.56 8.16
N ALA A 98 1.34 17.83 7.16
CA ALA A 98 1.19 16.96 5.99
C ALA A 98 2.53 16.71 5.26
N ASP A 99 3.40 17.72 5.18
CA ASP A 99 4.75 17.57 4.63
C ASP A 99 5.62 16.57 5.42
N GLN A 100 5.36 16.40 6.71
CA GLN A 100 6.11 15.50 7.58
C GLN A 100 5.56 14.07 7.56
N VAL A 101 4.24 13.89 7.45
CA VAL A 101 3.60 12.56 7.56
C VAL A 101 3.16 11.97 6.23
N GLY A 102 2.95 12.80 5.20
CA GLY A 102 2.50 12.41 3.86
C GLY A 102 0.99 12.51 3.70
#